data_AF-A0A835C898-F1
#
_entry.id   AF-A0A835C898-F1
#
_cell.length_a   1.000
_cell.length_b   1.000
_cell.length_c   1.000
_cell.angle_alpha   90.00
_cell.angle_beta   90.00
_cell.angle_gamma   90.00
#
_symmetry.space_group_name_H-M   'P 1'
#
loop_
_entity.id
_entity.type
_entity.pdbx_description
1 polymer ?
#
loop_
_entity_poly.entity_id
_entity_poly.type
_entity_poly.pdbx_seq_one_letter_code
_entity_poly.pdbx_strand_id
1 'polypeptide(L)'
;MSSPCAACKLLRRRCAQDCLFAPYFPADEPQKFASVHKVFGASNVNKMLQELGEEQRSDAVSSMVYEANARVRDPVYGCVGAISSLQQQVDTLQTQLAQAQAELVHIRMTHFINSSSSSSSHSHQPPPSSSSSSLFSIDNNMGHYSLWSC
;
A
#
# COMPACT_ATOMS: atom_id res chain seq x y z
N MET A 1 -27.91 31.87 -10.13
CA MET A 1 -28.40 30.72 -9.34
C MET A 1 -27.43 29.58 -9.58
N SER A 2 -26.65 29.19 -8.58
CA SER A 2 -25.77 28.02 -8.70
C SER A 2 -26.61 26.77 -8.88
N SER A 3 -26.17 25.86 -9.75
CA SER A 3 -26.79 24.55 -9.90
C SER A 3 -26.68 23.79 -8.56
N PRO A 4 -27.69 22.97 -8.19
CA PRO A 4 -27.59 22.15 -6.99
C PRO A 4 -26.43 21.16 -7.13
N CYS A 5 -25.68 20.95 -6.04
CA CYS A 5 -24.62 19.96 -6.01
C CYS A 5 -25.15 18.54 -6.29
N ALA A 6 -24.28 17.60 -6.65
CA ALA A 6 -24.68 16.23 -6.99
C ALA A 6 -25.49 15.56 -5.86
N ALA A 7 -25.12 15.82 -4.60
CA ALA A 7 -25.83 15.28 -3.45
C ALA A 7 -27.27 15.80 -3.36
N CYS A 8 -27.45 17.12 -3.38
CA CYS A 8 -28.78 17.73 -3.28
C CYS A 8 -29.66 17.37 -4.48
N LYS A 9 -29.07 17.27 -5.69
CA LYS A 9 -29.75 16.82 -6.90
C LYS A 9 -30.25 15.37 -6.75
N LEU A 10 -29.39 14.44 -6.29
CA LEU A 10 -29.77 13.04 -6.10
C LEU A 10 -30.84 12.86 -5.00
N LEU A 11 -30.68 13.58 -3.89
CA LEU A 11 -31.59 13.54 -2.73
C LEU A 11 -32.89 14.35 -2.94
N ARG A 12 -33.04 15.01 -4.09
CA ARG A 12 -34.21 15.84 -4.43
C ARG A 12 -34.54 16.91 -3.37
N ARG A 13 -33.52 17.57 -2.83
CA ARG A 13 -33.65 18.65 -1.84
C ARG A 13 -33.00 19.95 -2.31
N ARG A 14 -33.36 21.07 -1.67
CA ARG A 14 -32.74 22.38 -1.95
C ARG A 14 -31.26 22.36 -1.54
N CYS A 15 -30.39 22.88 -2.41
CA CYS A 15 -28.99 23.13 -2.08
C CYS A 15 -28.86 24.52 -1.45
N ALA A 16 -28.57 24.57 -0.14
CA ALA A 16 -28.32 25.81 0.59
C ALA A 16 -26.93 26.40 0.26
N GLN A 17 -26.69 27.66 0.63
CA GLN A 17 -25.40 28.33 0.38
C GLN A 17 -24.26 27.71 1.20
N ASP A 18 -24.58 27.19 2.39
CA ASP A 18 -23.70 26.53 3.35
C ASP A 18 -23.76 25.00 3.26
N CYS A 19 -24.14 24.46 2.10
CA CYS A 19 -24.30 23.02 1.93
C CYS A 19 -22.96 22.29 2.10
N LEU A 20 -22.84 21.47 3.16
CA LEU A 20 -21.64 20.67 3.46
C LEU A 20 -21.18 19.76 2.32
N PHE A 21 -22.09 19.31 1.46
CA PHE A 21 -21.75 18.43 0.33
C PHE A 21 -21.26 19.20 -0.90
N ALA A 22 -21.60 20.49 -1.03
CA ALA A 22 -21.38 21.24 -2.26
C ALA A 22 -19.90 21.39 -2.67
N PRO A 23 -18.96 21.63 -1.74
CA PRO A 23 -17.54 21.72 -2.09
C PRO A 23 -16.94 20.40 -2.62
N TYR A 24 -17.50 19.25 -2.25
CA TYR A 24 -16.87 17.95 -2.48
C TYR A 24 -17.58 17.08 -3.53
N PHE A 25 -18.87 17.36 -3.79
CA PHE A 25 -19.72 16.64 -4.74
C PHE A 25 -20.33 17.62 -5.76
N PRO A 26 -19.52 18.15 -6.69
CA PRO A 26 -19.98 19.11 -7.68
C PRO A 26 -20.97 18.48 -8.66
N ALA A 27 -21.76 19.31 -9.36
CA ALA A 27 -22.91 18.85 -10.14
C ALA A 27 -22.55 18.04 -11.40
N ASP A 28 -21.32 18.21 -11.90
CA ASP A 28 -20.69 17.54 -13.04
C ASP A 28 -20.19 16.13 -12.70
N GLU A 29 -20.05 15.79 -11.42
CA GLU A 29 -19.62 14.47 -10.95
C GLU A 29 -20.75 13.69 -10.22
N PRO A 30 -21.93 13.46 -10.84
CA PRO A 30 -23.07 12.86 -10.14
C PRO A 30 -22.81 11.43 -9.64
N GLN A 31 -21.96 10.67 -10.35
CA GLN A 31 -21.62 9.30 -9.99
C GLN A 31 -20.83 9.21 -8.69
N LYS A 32 -20.03 10.24 -8.37
CA LYS A 32 -19.21 10.31 -7.15
C LYS A 32 -20.09 10.23 -5.91
N PHE A 33 -21.14 11.04 -5.85
CA PHE A 33 -22.10 10.99 -4.75
C PHE A 33 -22.99 9.76 -4.82
N ALA A 34 -23.38 9.29 -6.02
CA ALA A 34 -24.23 8.11 -6.16
C ALA A 34 -23.59 6.85 -5.55
N SER A 35 -22.31 6.59 -5.84
CA SER A 35 -21.57 5.47 -5.25
C SER A 35 -21.47 5.61 -3.73
N VAL A 36 -21.04 6.78 -3.24
CA VAL A 36 -20.89 7.05 -1.81
C VAL A 36 -22.22 6.91 -1.07
N HIS A 37 -23.31 7.44 -1.63
CA HIS A 37 -24.65 7.30 -1.09
C HIS A 37 -25.11 5.85 -1.02
N LYS A 38 -24.81 5.04 -2.05
CA LYS A 38 -25.18 3.62 -2.08
C LYS A 38 -24.47 2.80 -1.00
N VAL A 39 -23.20 3.11 -0.72
CA VAL A 39 -22.36 2.29 0.18
C VAL A 39 -22.44 2.80 1.62
N PHE A 40 -22.29 4.10 1.84
CA PHE A 40 -22.23 4.70 3.17
C PHE A 40 -23.58 5.29 3.61
N GLY A 41 -24.39 5.77 2.67
CA GLY A 41 -25.61 6.54 2.96
C GLY A 41 -25.34 8.01 3.26
N ALA A 42 -26.25 8.89 2.86
CA ALA A 42 -26.06 10.34 2.97
C ALA A 42 -25.89 10.82 4.42
N SER A 43 -26.65 10.24 5.35
CA SER A 43 -26.61 10.62 6.76
C SER A 43 -25.27 10.28 7.43
N ASN A 44 -24.69 9.13 7.10
CA ASN A 44 -23.39 8.72 7.65
C ASN A 44 -22.28 9.59 7.09
N VAL A 45 -22.29 9.86 5.77
CA VAL A 45 -21.33 10.78 5.14
C VAL A 45 -21.42 12.17 5.76
N ASN A 46 -22.63 12.67 6.00
CA ASN A 46 -22.83 13.94 6.68
C ASN A 46 -22.21 13.96 8.08
N LYS A 47 -22.42 12.90 8.88
CA LYS A 47 -21.83 12.78 10.23
C LYS A 47 -20.31 12.72 10.18
N MET A 48 -19.75 11.84 9.34
CA MET A 48 -18.30 11.70 9.19
C MET A 48 -17.63 13.02 8.77
N LEU A 49 -18.24 13.79 7.85
CA LEU A 49 -17.68 15.09 7.46
C LEU A 49 -17.78 16.13 8.59
N GLN A 50 -18.83 16.11 9.41
CA GLN A 50 -18.96 17.03 10.54
C GLN A 50 -17.96 16.75 11.66
N GLU A 51 -17.55 15.50 11.84
CA GLU A 51 -16.55 15.08 12.83
C GLU A 51 -15.11 15.47 12.43
N LEU A 52 -14.88 15.83 11.17
CA LEU A 52 -13.58 16.21 10.64
C LEU A 52 -13.41 17.73 10.53
N GLY A 53 -12.17 18.17 10.74
CA GLY A 53 -11.70 19.51 10.36
C GLY A 53 -11.81 19.72 8.85
N GLU A 54 -12.03 20.97 8.43
CA GLU A 54 -12.31 21.30 7.03
C GLU A 54 -11.18 20.88 6.08
N GLU A 55 -9.95 20.96 6.56
CA GLU A 55 -8.72 20.60 5.85
C GLU A 55 -8.65 19.11 5.49
N GLN A 56 -9.30 18.23 6.28
CA GLN A 56 -9.27 16.78 6.07
C GLN A 56 -10.45 16.28 5.22
N ARG A 57 -11.52 17.07 5.09
CA ARG A 57 -12.77 16.63 4.43
C ARG A 57 -12.57 16.27 2.96
N SER A 58 -11.68 16.98 2.25
CA SER A 58 -11.38 16.67 0.84
C SER A 58 -10.79 15.27 0.68
N ASP A 59 -9.81 14.93 1.52
CA ASP A 59 -9.15 13.62 1.50
C ASP A 59 -10.11 12.52 1.96
N ALA A 60 -10.90 12.78 3.01
CA ALA A 60 -11.92 11.85 3.49
C ALA A 60 -12.97 11.53 2.40
N VAL A 61 -13.45 12.55 1.66
CA VAL A 61 -14.36 12.32 0.52
C VAL A 61 -13.68 11.50 -0.57
N SER A 62 -12.41 11.79 -0.87
CA SER A 62 -11.66 11.03 -1.88
C SER A 62 -11.53 9.55 -1.49
N SER A 63 -11.23 9.25 -0.23
CA SER A 63 -11.20 7.88 0.31
C SER A 63 -12.57 7.20 0.27
N MET A 64 -13.62 7.87 0.74
CA MET A 64 -14.99 7.34 0.68
C MET A 64 -15.42 7.02 -0.76
N VAL A 65 -15.05 7.87 -1.72
CA VAL A 65 -15.36 7.64 -3.14
C VAL A 65 -14.62 6.43 -3.68
N TYR A 66 -13.33 6.30 -3.37
CA TYR A 66 -12.54 5.14 -3.75
C TYR A 66 -13.13 3.85 -3.20
N GLU A 67 -13.41 3.80 -1.89
CA GLU A 67 -13.98 2.65 -1.20
C GLU A 67 -15.38 2.30 -1.72
N ALA A 68 -16.24 3.30 -1.92
CA ALA A 68 -17.57 3.10 -2.47
C ALA A 68 -17.51 2.52 -3.88
N ASN A 69 -16.65 3.06 -4.74
CA ASN A 69 -16.47 2.55 -6.10
C ASN A 69 -15.91 1.12 -6.09
N ALA A 70 -14.97 0.82 -5.19
CA ALA A 70 -14.46 -0.54 -5.03
C ALA A 70 -15.58 -1.50 -4.61
N ARG A 71 -16.41 -1.13 -3.62
CA ARG A 71 -17.55 -1.95 -3.17
C ARG A 71 -18.66 -2.09 -4.22
N VAL A 72 -18.84 -1.09 -5.09
CA VAL A 72 -19.78 -1.18 -6.21
C VAL A 72 -19.29 -2.18 -7.27
N ARG A 73 -17.99 -2.23 -7.57
CA ARG A 73 -17.40 -3.18 -8.52
C ARG A 73 -17.31 -4.60 -7.94
N ASP A 74 -16.94 -4.71 -6.67
CA ASP A 74 -16.84 -5.95 -5.93
C ASP A 74 -17.71 -5.87 -4.68
N PRO A 75 -18.97 -6.35 -4.74
CA PRO A 75 -19.89 -6.31 -3.61
C PRO A 75 -19.45 -7.15 -2.41
N VAL A 76 -18.57 -8.14 -2.63
CA VAL A 76 -18.12 -9.09 -1.61
C VAL A 76 -16.93 -8.50 -0.85
N TYR A 77 -15.84 -8.17 -1.54
CA TYR A 77 -14.59 -7.75 -0.91
C TYR A 77 -14.31 -6.24 -1.02
N GLY A 78 -14.89 -5.55 -2.00
CA GLY A 78 -14.64 -4.12 -2.22
C GLY A 78 -13.16 -3.76 -2.28
N CYS A 79 -12.73 -2.79 -1.47
CA CYS A 79 -11.32 -2.40 -1.39
C CYS A 79 -10.43 -3.46 -0.70
N VAL A 80 -11.00 -4.37 0.10
CA VAL A 80 -10.26 -5.44 0.76
C VAL A 80 -9.66 -6.41 -0.26
N GLY A 81 -10.34 -6.65 -1.38
CA GLY A 81 -9.80 -7.47 -2.47
C GLY A 81 -8.51 -6.88 -3.07
N ALA A 82 -8.44 -5.55 -3.20
CA ALA A 82 -7.23 -4.86 -3.64
C ALA A 82 -6.11 -4.98 -2.59
N ILE A 83 -6.44 -4.84 -1.31
CA ILE A 83 -5.48 -5.02 -0.20
C ILE A 83 -4.90 -6.43 -0.23
N SER A 84 -5.74 -7.47 -0.32
CA SER A 84 -5.30 -8.87 -0.36
C SER A 84 -4.42 -9.17 -1.58
N SER A 85 -4.78 -8.65 -2.76
CA SER A 85 -3.99 -8.80 -3.97
C SER A 85 -2.61 -8.12 -3.86
N LEU A 86 -2.55 -6.93 -3.26
CA LEU A 86 -1.29 -6.23 -3.03
C LEU A 86 -0.42 -6.96 -2.00
N GLN A 87 -1.02 -7.49 -0.93
CA GLN A 87 -0.27 -8.28 0.06
C GLN A 87 0.34 -9.52 -0.59
N GLN A 88 -0.41 -10.26 -1.39
CA GLN A 88 0.10 -11.43 -2.12
C GLN A 88 1.26 -11.06 -3.07
N GLN A 89 1.19 -9.89 -3.72
CA GLN A 89 2.27 -9.40 -4.56
C GLN A 89 3.52 -9.05 -3.75
N VAL A 90 3.37 -8.42 -2.60
CA VAL A 90 4.48 -8.14 -1.68
C VAL A 90 5.16 -9.45 -1.27
N ASP A 91 4.38 -10.46 -0.85
CA ASP A 91 4.92 -11.74 -0.41
C ASP A 91 5.65 -12.48 -1.56
N THR A 92 5.09 -12.41 -2.76
CA THR A 92 5.69 -12.99 -3.97
C THR A 92 7.03 -12.31 -4.29
N LEU A 93 7.07 -10.97 -4.27
CA LEU A 93 8.28 -10.20 -4.55
C LEU A 93 9.35 -10.42 -3.49
N GLN A 94 8.98 -10.52 -2.22
CA GLN A 94 9.90 -10.86 -1.13
C GLN A 94 10.50 -12.26 -1.32
N THR A 95 9.68 -13.23 -1.73
CA THR A 95 10.14 -14.60 -2.04
C THR A 95 11.13 -14.61 -3.20
N GLN A 96 10.82 -13.90 -4.29
CA GLN A 96 11.71 -13.79 -5.45
C GLN A 96 13.03 -13.12 -5.09
N LEU A 97 12.99 -12.07 -4.25
CA LEU A 97 14.20 -11.40 -3.76
C LEU A 97 15.07 -12.35 -2.94
N ALA A 98 14.46 -13.12 -2.03
CA ALA A 98 15.18 -14.09 -1.21
C ALA A 98 15.83 -15.19 -2.07
N GLN A 99 15.13 -15.68 -3.10
CA GLN A 99 15.66 -16.66 -4.05
C GLN A 99 16.87 -16.09 -4.81
N ALA A 100 16.74 -14.89 -5.39
CA ALA A 100 17.84 -14.25 -6.12
C ALA A 100 19.07 -14.00 -5.22
N GLN A 101 18.84 -13.61 -3.95
CA GLN A 101 19.92 -13.43 -2.98
C GLN A 101 20.62 -14.76 -2.64
N ALA A 102 19.86 -15.84 -2.47
CA ALA A 102 20.41 -17.18 -2.23
C ALA A 102 21.24 -17.68 -3.43
N GLU A 103 20.76 -17.44 -4.66
CA GLU A 103 21.49 -17.77 -5.89
C GLU A 103 22.83 -17.01 -5.98
N LEU A 104 22.84 -15.71 -5.65
CA LEU A 104 24.08 -14.92 -5.63
C LEU A 104 25.11 -15.45 -4.62
N VAL A 105 24.66 -15.87 -3.43
CA VAL A 105 25.53 -16.49 -2.42
C VAL A 105 26.10 -17.81 -2.94
N HIS A 106 25.26 -18.64 -3.56
CA HIS A 106 25.69 -19.91 -4.15
C HIS A 106 26.74 -19.73 -5.26
N ILE A 107 26.53 -18.77 -6.18
CA ILE A 107 27.48 -18.44 -7.24
C ILE A 107 28.82 -17.95 -6.67
N ARG A 108 28.79 -17.09 -5.64
CA ARG A 108 30.02 -16.61 -4.99
C ARG A 108 30.77 -17.75 -4.29
N MET A 109 30.07 -18.62 -3.57
CA MET A 109 30.68 -19.75 -2.87
C MET A 109 31.33 -20.74 -3.84
N THR A 110 30.63 -21.10 -4.91
CA THR A 110 31.16 -21.99 -5.95
C THR A 110 32.39 -21.39 -6.64
N HIS A 111 32.39 -20.09 -6.94
CA HIS A 111 33.57 -19.39 -7.45
C HIS A 111 34.77 -19.43 -6.48
N PHE A 112 34.54 -19.23 -5.18
CA PHE A 112 35.59 -19.32 -4.15
C PHE A 112 36.20 -20.73 -4.06
N ILE A 113 35.38 -21.79 -4.07
CA ILE A 113 35.84 -23.19 -4.03
C ILE A 113 36.65 -23.55 -5.29
N ASN A 114 36.19 -23.11 -6.46
CA ASN A 114 36.86 -23.40 -7.74
C ASN A 114 38.20 -22.64 -7.87
N SER A 115 38.29 -21.44 -7.30
CA SER A 115 39.54 -20.64 -7.29
C SER A 115 40.61 -21.18 -6.33
N SER A 116 40.20 -21.92 -5.29
CA SER A 116 41.11 -22.49 -4.29
C SER A 116 41.67 -23.87 -4.67
N SER A 117 41.07 -24.54 -5.66
CA SER A 117 41.54 -25.83 -6.21
C SER A 117 42.58 -25.68 -7.34
N SER A 118 42.73 -24.50 -7.94
CA SER A 118 43.77 -24.19 -8.94
C SER A 118 45.15 -23.83 -8.36
N SER A 119 45.32 -23.79 -7.04
CA SER A 119 46.58 -23.39 -6.37
C SER A 119 47.43 -24.58 -5.90
N SER A 120 47.04 -25.83 -6.14
CA SER A 120 47.75 -27.03 -5.65
C SER A 120 48.86 -27.51 -6.59
N SER A 121 49.68 -26.60 -7.11
CA SER A 121 50.88 -26.94 -7.89
C SER A 121 51.94 -25.84 -7.78
N HIS A 122 52.50 -25.62 -6.59
CA HIS A 122 53.94 -25.37 -6.38
C HIS A 122 54.26 -25.22 -4.88
N SER A 123 55.43 -25.70 -4.53
CA SER A 123 55.86 -26.16 -3.21
C SER A 123 56.35 -25.03 -2.28
N HIS A 124 56.21 -25.28 -0.96
CA HIS A 124 56.93 -24.70 0.19
C HIS A 124 56.88 -23.19 0.48
N GLN A 125 56.25 -22.79 1.62
CA GLN A 125 56.80 -21.96 2.75
C GLN A 125 55.65 -21.53 3.74
N PRO A 126 55.86 -21.34 5.07
CA PRO A 126 54.77 -21.18 6.06
C PRO A 126 54.35 -19.71 6.35
N PRO A 127 53.15 -19.44 6.94
CA PRO A 127 52.73 -18.11 7.44
C PRO A 127 52.84 -18.03 9.00
N PRO A 128 52.49 -16.92 9.74
CA PRO A 128 51.66 -15.78 9.34
C PRO A 128 52.01 -14.37 9.91
N SER A 129 51.52 -13.32 9.26
CA SER A 129 51.04 -12.10 9.93
C SER A 129 50.23 -11.22 8.97
N SER A 130 48.92 -11.07 9.19
CA SER A 130 48.21 -9.78 9.22
C SER A 130 46.69 -9.95 9.18
N SER A 131 46.06 -9.49 10.27
CA SER A 131 44.87 -8.63 10.28
C SER A 131 43.60 -9.12 9.59
N SER A 132 42.83 -9.93 10.31
CA SER A 132 41.40 -10.08 10.08
C SER A 132 40.66 -8.86 10.65
N SER A 133 40.48 -7.81 9.85
CA SER A 133 39.51 -6.74 10.15
C SER A 133 38.12 -7.17 9.69
N SER A 134 37.23 -7.29 10.68
CA SER A 134 35.79 -7.51 10.61
C SER A 134 35.07 -6.55 9.66
N LEU A 135 34.01 -7.02 8.98
CA LEU A 135 32.75 -6.26 8.75
C LEU A 135 31.79 -7.06 7.87
N PHE A 136 30.89 -7.84 8.49
CA PHE A 136 29.55 -8.07 7.95
C PHE A 136 28.59 -8.18 9.15
N SER A 137 27.98 -7.06 9.52
CA SER A 137 26.78 -7.06 10.35
C SER A 137 25.63 -7.58 9.48
N ILE A 138 25.14 -8.78 9.79
CA ILE A 138 23.86 -9.26 9.31
C ILE A 138 22.82 -8.66 10.25
N ASP A 139 22.20 -7.56 9.83
CA ASP A 139 20.94 -7.12 10.43
C ASP A 139 19.84 -8.10 10.00
N ASN A 140 19.64 -9.11 10.84
CA ASN A 140 18.53 -10.04 10.75
C ASN A 140 17.32 -9.37 11.39
N ASN A 141 16.73 -8.36 10.73
CA ASN A 141 15.42 -7.84 11.15
C ASN A 141 14.30 -8.66 10.52
N MET A 142 14.19 -9.91 10.97
CA MET A 142 13.03 -10.76 10.77
C MET A 142 12.20 -10.69 12.05
N GLY A 143 11.34 -9.68 12.17
CA GLY A 143 10.50 -9.53 13.35
C GLY A 143 9.57 -8.32 13.31
N HIS A 144 8.26 -8.60 13.30
CA HIS A 144 7.17 -7.67 13.61
C HIS A 144 6.75 -6.65 12.53
N TYR A 145 6.11 -7.14 11.47
CA TYR A 145 4.86 -6.51 11.01
C TYR A 145 3.69 -7.40 11.47
N SER A 146 3.54 -7.45 12.79
CA SER A 146 2.36 -8.03 13.41
C SER A 146 1.26 -6.98 13.40
N LEU A 147 0.18 -7.32 12.69
CA LEU A 147 -1.20 -6.97 13.01
C LEU A 147 -1.57 -5.49 12.86
N TRP A 148 -2.01 -5.11 11.67
CA TRP A 148 -3.19 -4.24 11.57
C TRP A 148 -4.41 -5.03 12.07
N SER A 149 -4.46 -5.24 13.39
CA SER A 149 -5.67 -5.56 14.11
C SER A 149 -6.43 -4.25 14.31
N CYS A 150 -7.60 -4.16 13.69
CA CYS A 150 -8.71 -3.48 14.36
C CYS A 150 -9.09 -4.27 15.62
#